data_AF-A0A024G0R2-F1
#
_entry.id   AF-A0A024G0R2-F1
#
_cell.length_a   1.000
_cell.length_b   1.000
_cell.length_c   1.000
_cell.angle_alpha   90.00
_cell.angle_beta   90.00
_cell.angle_gamma   90.00
#
_symmetry.space_group_name_H-M   'P 1'
#
loop_
_entity.id
_entity.type
_entity.pdbx_description
1 polymer ?
#
loop_
_entity_poly.entity_id
_entity_poly.type
_entity_poly.pdbx_seq_one_letter_code
_entity_poly.pdbx_strand_id
1 'polypeptide(L)'
;MTSSFASFSTTNSDQKNEHKTIKELITENVALRKEVEELKKKSKAKPGKFFTLIKEYGLPFVAYWTGWYAISGAGIYFAIENGWLAGTDAIQLIQTIGLDRYVDIENLNPSHGNIAFAFLLNEIVETIRFPFVLATFPAFKNKFLTKREDDL
;
A
#
# COMPACT_ATOMS: atom_id res chain seq x y z
N MET A 1 -50.58 31.37 -45.92
CA MET A 1 -49.26 31.31 -45.26
C MET A 1 -49.02 29.87 -44.85
N THR A 2 -48.02 29.25 -45.47
CA THR A 2 -47.57 27.88 -45.27
C THR A 2 -46.75 27.79 -43.98
N SER A 3 -47.01 26.78 -43.15
CA SER A 3 -46.07 26.37 -42.09
C SER A 3 -46.07 24.84 -42.01
N SER A 4 -45.03 24.25 -42.60
CA SER A 4 -44.66 22.85 -42.44
C SER A 4 -44.43 22.53 -40.97
N PHE A 5 -45.13 21.54 -40.43
CA PHE A 5 -44.66 20.82 -39.25
C PHE A 5 -43.53 19.88 -39.68
N ALA A 6 -42.31 20.22 -39.28
CA ALA A 6 -41.16 19.34 -39.43
C ALA A 6 -41.37 18.07 -38.59
N SER A 7 -41.41 16.92 -39.26
CA SER A 7 -41.39 15.60 -38.63
C SER A 7 -40.08 15.46 -37.85
N PHE A 8 -40.18 15.42 -36.51
CA PHE A 8 -39.07 15.10 -35.63
C PHE A 8 -38.77 13.60 -35.79
N SER A 9 -37.83 13.29 -36.70
CA SER A 9 -37.24 11.96 -36.79
C SER A 9 -36.44 11.72 -35.51
N THR A 10 -37.03 10.96 -34.59
CA THR A 10 -36.29 10.40 -33.46
C THR A 10 -35.32 9.39 -34.05
N THR A 11 -34.06 9.79 -34.17
CA THR A 11 -32.97 8.93 -34.62
C THR A 11 -32.86 7.76 -33.65
N ASN A 12 -33.29 6.62 -34.15
CA ASN A 12 -33.24 5.30 -33.56
C ASN A 12 -31.79 4.91 -33.21
N SER A 13 -31.31 5.29 -32.03
CA SER A 13 -30.01 4.85 -31.49
C SER A 13 -30.13 3.97 -30.24
N ASP A 14 -31.36 3.74 -29.75
CA ASP A 14 -31.62 2.90 -28.56
C ASP A 14 -32.06 1.44 -28.89
N GLN A 15 -32.23 1.06 -30.16
CA GLN A 15 -32.55 -0.33 -30.55
C GLN A 15 -31.34 -1.14 -31.02
N LYS A 16 -30.28 -1.20 -30.20
CA LYS A 16 -29.15 -2.13 -30.45
C LYS A 16 -29.10 -3.26 -29.42
N ASN A 17 -30.22 -3.91 -29.16
CA ASN A 17 -30.39 -5.25 -28.56
C ASN A 17 -31.83 -5.67 -28.97
N GLU A 18 -32.20 -6.87 -29.40
CA GLU A 18 -31.90 -8.20 -28.88
C GLU A 18 -32.23 -9.26 -29.96
N HIS A 19 -31.29 -10.14 -30.27
CA HIS A 19 -31.54 -11.59 -30.37
C HIS A 19 -30.19 -12.30 -30.50
N LYS A 20 -29.31 -12.11 -29.50
CA LYS A 20 -28.21 -13.07 -29.33
C LYS A 20 -28.83 -14.42 -29.02
N THR A 21 -28.44 -15.44 -29.77
CA THR A 21 -28.97 -16.78 -29.53
C THR A 21 -28.56 -17.21 -28.12
N ILE A 22 -29.39 -17.96 -27.37
CA ILE A 22 -29.03 -18.46 -26.03
C ILE A 22 -27.64 -19.11 -26.02
N LYS A 23 -27.24 -19.75 -27.13
CA LYS A 23 -25.91 -20.31 -27.36
C LYS A 23 -24.78 -19.26 -27.39
N GLU A 24 -24.98 -18.10 -28.03
CA GLU A 24 -24.01 -17.00 -28.04
C GLU A 24 -23.88 -16.37 -26.65
N LEU A 25 -24.99 -16.17 -25.94
CA LEU A 25 -24.97 -15.66 -24.56
C LEU A 25 -24.25 -16.62 -23.62
N ILE A 26 -24.45 -17.93 -23.77
CA ILE A 26 -23.70 -18.95 -22.99
C ILE A 26 -22.21 -18.90 -23.35
N THR A 27 -21.88 -18.76 -24.63
CA THR A 27 -20.49 -18.73 -25.12
C THR A 27 -19.75 -17.48 -24.61
N GLU A 28 -20.40 -16.32 -24.67
CA GLU A 28 -19.89 -15.05 -24.15
C GLU A 28 -19.73 -15.09 -22.63
N ASN A 29 -20.71 -15.62 -21.88
CA ASN A 29 -20.59 -15.79 -20.43
C ASN A 29 -19.44 -16.74 -20.04
N VAL A 30 -19.19 -17.80 -20.81
CA VAL A 30 -18.05 -18.70 -20.58
C VAL A 30 -16.73 -18.00 -20.90
N ALA A 31 -16.65 -17.23 -21.98
CA ALA A 31 -15.46 -16.46 -22.34
C ALA A 31 -15.15 -15.39 -21.29
N LEU A 32 -16.14 -14.61 -20.87
CA LEU A 32 -16.01 -13.60 -19.82
C LEU A 32 -15.60 -14.21 -18.48
N ARG A 33 -16.14 -15.38 -18.12
CA ARG A 33 -15.71 -16.09 -16.90
C ARG A 33 -14.24 -16.51 -16.97
N LYS A 34 -13.76 -16.99 -18.11
CA LYS A 34 -12.35 -17.31 -18.32
C LYS A 34 -11.47 -16.07 -18.24
N GLU A 35 -11.87 -14.97 -18.85
CA GLU A 35 -11.15 -13.70 -18.79
C GLU A 35 -11.09 -13.16 -17.36
N VAL A 36 -12.21 -13.18 -16.63
CA VAL A 36 -12.25 -12.79 -15.21
C VAL A 36 -11.35 -13.68 -14.36
N GLU A 37 -11.30 -14.98 -14.63
CA GLU A 37 -10.45 -15.91 -13.89
C GLU A 37 -8.95 -15.67 -14.21
N GLU A 38 -8.63 -15.39 -15.47
CA GLU A 38 -7.27 -15.04 -15.91
C GLU A 38 -6.83 -13.70 -15.34
N LEU A 39 -7.69 -12.68 -15.35
CA LEU A 39 -7.46 -11.38 -14.72
C LEU A 39 -7.31 -11.50 -13.20
N LYS A 40 -8.09 -12.36 -12.54
CA LYS A 40 -7.92 -12.68 -11.11
C LYS A 40 -6.58 -13.36 -10.84
N LYS A 41 -6.13 -14.27 -11.70
CA LYS A 41 -4.80 -14.91 -11.58
C LYS A 41 -3.67 -13.89 -11.79
N LYS A 42 -3.77 -13.03 -12.81
CA LYS A 42 -2.79 -11.95 -13.08
C LYS A 42 -2.77 -10.88 -11.98
N SER A 43 -3.93 -10.54 -11.41
CA SER A 43 -4.05 -9.62 -10.28
C SER A 43 -3.38 -10.19 -9.03
N LYS A 44 -3.66 -11.46 -8.69
CA LYS A 44 -3.02 -12.17 -7.56
C LYS A 44 -1.52 -12.39 -7.77
N ALA A 45 -1.06 -12.44 -9.02
CA ALA A 45 0.34 -12.65 -9.35
C ALA A 45 1.18 -11.36 -9.39
N LYS A 46 0.59 -10.16 -9.26
CA LYS A 46 1.38 -8.93 -9.20
C LYS A 46 2.10 -8.89 -7.86
N PRO A 47 3.45 -8.98 -7.84
CA PRO A 47 4.19 -8.80 -6.60
C PRO A 47 3.84 -7.42 -6.01
N GLY A 48 3.67 -7.34 -4.69
CA GLY A 48 3.42 -6.08 -4.01
C GLY A 48 4.49 -5.04 -4.38
N LYS A 49 4.14 -3.74 -4.33
CA LYS A 49 5.03 -2.64 -4.73
C LYS A 49 6.43 -2.77 -4.14
N PHE A 50 6.53 -3.16 -2.86
CA PHE A 50 7.80 -3.41 -2.17
C PHE A 50 8.64 -4.51 -2.84
N PHE A 51 8.02 -5.63 -3.21
CA PHE A 51 8.73 -6.76 -3.82
C PHE A 51 9.19 -6.46 -5.25
N THR A 52 8.44 -5.64 -5.98
CA THR A 52 8.88 -5.11 -7.29
C THR A 52 10.16 -4.27 -7.14
N LEU A 53 10.25 -3.44 -6.10
CA LEU A 53 11.42 -2.60 -5.85
C LEU A 53 12.64 -3.42 -5.42
N ILE A 54 12.45 -4.47 -4.64
CA ILE A 54 13.53 -5.41 -4.31
C ILE A 54 14.04 -6.08 -5.59
N LYS A 55 13.15 -6.47 -6.52
CA LYS A 55 13.57 -7.03 -7.82
C LYS A 55 14.33 -6.03 -8.68
N GLU A 56 13.94 -4.76 -8.67
CA GLU A 56 14.53 -3.70 -9.48
C GLU A 56 15.89 -3.22 -8.94
N TYR A 57 15.99 -3.03 -7.63
CA TYR A 57 17.15 -2.40 -6.99
C TYR A 57 18.00 -3.33 -6.14
N GLY A 58 17.50 -4.52 -5.81
CA GLY A 58 18.23 -5.54 -5.09
C GLY A 58 18.56 -5.18 -3.64
N LEU A 59 19.63 -5.80 -3.13
CA LEU A 59 20.10 -5.68 -1.76
C LEU A 59 20.35 -4.23 -1.28
N PRO A 60 20.87 -3.31 -2.12
CA PRO A 60 21.05 -1.92 -1.68
C PRO A 60 19.76 -1.20 -1.28
N PHE A 61 18.64 -1.49 -1.96
CA PHE A 61 17.35 -0.94 -1.56
C PHE A 61 16.89 -1.49 -0.22
N VAL A 62 17.07 -2.79 0.00
CA VAL A 62 16.75 -3.43 1.28
C VAL A 62 17.57 -2.79 2.40
N ALA A 63 18.89 -2.66 2.24
CA ALA A 63 19.76 -2.06 3.24
C ALA A 63 19.36 -0.61 3.57
N TYR A 64 19.05 0.19 2.54
CA TYR A 64 18.60 1.57 2.71
C TYR A 64 17.25 1.65 3.44
N TRP A 65 16.27 0.84 3.03
CA TRP A 65 14.97 0.72 3.67
C TRP A 65 15.09 0.30 5.15
N THR A 66 15.87 -0.74 5.44
CA THR A 66 16.10 -1.22 6.80
C THR A 66 16.85 -0.20 7.65
N GLY A 67 17.75 0.57 7.05
CA GLY A 67 18.43 1.68 7.73
C GLY A 67 17.43 2.73 8.21
N TRP A 68 16.52 3.17 7.33
CA TRP A 68 15.44 4.09 7.72
C TRP A 68 14.49 3.49 8.76
N TYR A 69 14.14 2.20 8.64
CA TYR A 69 13.33 1.49 9.65
C TYR A 69 14.01 1.51 11.02
N ALA A 70 15.30 1.23 11.08
CA ALA A 70 16.07 1.19 12.32
C ALA A 70 16.23 2.60 12.92
N ILE A 71 16.51 3.62 12.10
CA ILE A 71 16.65 5.01 12.55
C ILE A 71 15.33 5.51 13.15
N SER A 72 14.20 5.30 12.47
CA SER A 72 12.90 5.74 13.00
C SER A 72 12.51 4.96 14.26
N GLY A 73 12.69 3.64 14.27
CA GLY A 73 12.38 2.81 15.44
C GLY A 73 13.22 3.17 16.66
N ALA A 74 14.53 3.32 16.50
CA ALA A 74 15.43 3.73 17.58
C ALA A 74 15.13 5.15 18.07
N GLY A 75 14.82 6.09 17.16
CA GLY A 75 14.45 7.46 17.52
C GLY A 75 13.14 7.51 18.33
N ILE A 76 12.14 6.73 17.93
CA ILE A 76 10.87 6.61 18.66
C ILE A 76 11.10 5.99 20.03
N TYR A 77 11.86 4.89 20.10
CA TYR A 77 12.20 4.26 21.37
C TYR A 77 12.89 5.23 22.33
N PHE A 78 13.90 5.97 21.84
CA PHE A 78 14.58 6.98 22.64
C PHE A 78 13.64 8.09 23.09
N ALA A 79 12.73 8.55 22.24
CA ALA A 79 11.74 9.57 22.60
C ALA A 79 10.73 9.07 23.65
N ILE A 80 10.35 7.79 23.63
CA ILE A 80 9.51 7.18 24.68
C ILE A 80 10.29 7.09 25.99
N GLU A 81 11.53 6.60 25.95
CA GLU A 81 12.39 6.42 27.14
C GLU A 81 12.68 7.75 27.86
N ASN A 82 12.85 8.83 27.09
CA ASN A 82 13.05 10.18 27.64
C ASN A 82 11.73 10.90 28.01
N GLY A 83 10.58 10.21 27.88
CA GLY A 83 9.26 10.75 28.21
C GLY A 83 8.76 11.85 27.26
N TRP A 84 9.39 12.02 26.10
CA TRP A 84 8.98 13.02 25.08
C TRP A 84 7.74 12.56 24.32
N LEU A 85 7.57 11.25 24.17
CA LEU A 85 6.37 10.63 23.63
C LEU A 85 5.70 9.79 24.71
N ALA A 86 4.36 9.87 24.77
CA ALA A 86 3.51 9.02 25.60
C ALA A 86 3.70 9.09 27.13
N GLY A 87 4.20 10.21 27.66
CA GLY A 87 4.07 10.59 29.08
C GLY A 87 4.39 9.46 30.05
N THR A 88 5.66 9.12 30.23
CA THR A 88 6.22 8.17 31.22
C THR A 88 5.72 6.72 31.20
N ASP A 89 4.59 6.39 30.57
CA ASP A 89 4.02 5.05 30.62
C ASP A 89 3.23 4.71 29.36
N ALA A 90 3.85 3.90 28.48
CA ALA A 90 3.25 3.46 27.22
C ALA A 90 1.88 2.76 27.42
N ILE A 91 1.67 2.14 28.59
CA ILE A 91 0.41 1.47 28.96
C ILE A 91 -0.72 2.49 29.12
N GLN A 92 -0.45 3.65 29.71
CA GLN A 92 -1.47 4.69 29.92
C GLN A 92 -1.94 5.29 28.58
N LEU A 93 -1.07 5.41 27.59
CA LEU A 93 -1.46 5.90 26.27
C LEU A 93 -2.31 4.88 25.51
N ILE A 94 -1.96 3.59 25.56
CA ILE A 94 -2.74 2.50 24.96
C ILE A 94 -4.16 2.47 25.53
N GLN A 95 -4.30 2.66 26.85
CA GLN A 95 -5.60 2.79 27.53
C GLN A 95 -6.34 4.07 27.09
N THR A 96 -5.64 5.19 26.93
CA THR A 96 -6.24 6.48 26.56
C THR A 96 -6.79 6.49 25.13
N ILE A 97 -6.12 5.82 24.19
CA ILE A 97 -6.56 5.73 22.79
C ILE A 97 -7.51 4.56 22.52
N GLY A 98 -7.88 3.78 23.54
CA GLY A 98 -8.80 2.65 23.42
C GLY A 98 -8.22 1.44 22.68
N LEU A 99 -6.88 1.33 22.62
CA LEU A 99 -6.19 0.18 22.03
C LEU A 99 -6.14 -1.03 22.98
N ASP A 100 -6.48 -0.83 24.26
CA ASP A 100 -6.68 -1.86 25.28
C ASP A 100 -7.70 -2.95 24.88
N ARG A 101 -8.61 -2.62 23.95
CA ARG A 101 -9.57 -3.58 23.39
C ARG A 101 -8.98 -4.56 22.38
N TYR A 102 -7.80 -4.24 21.84
CA TYR A 102 -7.14 -5.02 20.79
C TYR A 102 -5.79 -5.59 21.23
N VAL A 103 -5.23 -5.07 22.33
CA VAL A 103 -3.95 -5.46 22.89
C VAL A 103 -4.18 -5.90 24.33
N ASP A 104 -3.80 -7.13 24.66
CA ASP A 104 -3.88 -7.66 26.01
C ASP A 104 -2.81 -6.99 26.89
N ILE A 105 -3.23 -5.98 27.64
CA ILE A 105 -2.37 -5.16 28.50
C ILE A 105 -1.91 -5.96 29.73
N GLU A 106 -2.72 -6.90 30.24
CA GLU A 106 -2.42 -7.65 31.47
C GLU A 106 -1.26 -8.62 31.29
N ASN A 107 -1.06 -9.12 30.06
CA ASN A 107 0.08 -9.98 29.69
C ASN A 107 1.27 -9.19 29.10
N LEU A 108 1.15 -7.87 28.99
CA LEU A 108 2.21 -7.03 28.43
C LEU A 108 3.27 -6.78 29.50
N ASN A 109 4.43 -7.43 29.36
CA ASN A 109 5.53 -7.26 30.30
C ASN A 109 5.93 -5.78 30.39
N PRO A 110 5.79 -5.11 31.55
CA PRO A 110 6.07 -3.69 31.71
C PRO A 110 7.50 -3.31 31.29
N SER A 111 8.46 -4.22 31.44
CA SER A 111 9.86 -4.00 31.05
C SER A 111 10.08 -3.94 29.54
N HIS A 112 9.14 -4.43 28.72
CA HIS A 112 9.22 -4.41 27.25
C HIS A 112 8.12 -3.56 26.60
N GLY A 113 7.29 -2.87 27.40
CA GLY A 113 6.20 -2.02 26.90
C GLY A 113 6.70 -0.90 25.97
N ASN A 114 7.85 -0.29 26.30
CA ASN A 114 8.46 0.75 25.46
C ASN A 114 8.89 0.22 24.10
N ILE A 115 9.39 -1.02 24.03
CA ILE A 115 9.80 -1.66 22.77
C ILE A 115 8.57 -1.96 21.92
N ALA A 116 7.55 -2.60 22.49
CA ALA A 116 6.32 -2.95 21.77
C ALA A 116 5.61 -1.69 21.23
N PHE A 117 5.57 -0.63 22.04
CA PHE A 117 4.98 0.64 21.63
C PHE A 117 5.83 1.36 20.58
N ALA A 118 7.17 1.33 20.71
CA ALA A 118 8.06 1.84 19.67
C ALA A 118 7.86 1.12 18.33
N PHE A 119 7.69 -0.20 18.34
CA PHE A 119 7.36 -0.97 17.15
C PHE A 119 6.03 -0.51 16.54
N LEU A 120 4.96 -0.40 17.33
CA LEU A 120 3.66 0.05 16.83
C LEU A 120 3.74 1.44 16.18
N LEU A 121 4.36 2.40 16.85
CA LEU A 121 4.56 3.74 16.30
C LEU A 121 5.44 3.71 15.04
N ASN A 122 6.46 2.85 14.99
CA ASN A 122 7.33 2.71 13.83
C ASN A 122 6.61 2.15 12.59
N GLU A 123 5.58 1.32 12.79
CA GLU A 123 4.67 0.85 11.73
C GLU A 123 3.72 1.97 11.28
N ILE A 124 3.22 2.83 12.19
CA ILE A 124 2.42 4.00 11.79
C ILE A 124 3.26 4.95 10.91
N VAL A 125 4.51 5.17 11.31
CA VAL A 125 5.49 5.97 10.55
C VAL A 125 5.80 5.34 9.18
N GLU A 126 5.56 4.05 8.96
CA GLU A 126 5.72 3.41 7.66
C GLU A 126 4.95 4.13 6.55
N THR A 127 3.75 4.64 6.85
CA THR A 127 2.90 5.35 5.89
C THR A 127 3.62 6.56 5.26
N ILE A 128 4.51 7.20 6.02
CA ILE A 128 5.32 8.35 5.59
C ILE A 128 6.71 7.89 5.12
N ARG A 129 7.31 6.93 5.82
CA ARG A 129 8.65 6.40 5.55
C ARG A 129 8.72 5.70 4.20
N PHE A 130 7.70 4.93 3.80
CA PHE A 130 7.63 4.27 2.51
C PHE A 130 7.73 5.25 1.33
N PRO A 131 6.82 6.22 1.14
CA PRO A 131 6.93 7.17 0.03
C PRO A 131 8.21 8.02 0.09
N PHE A 132 8.69 8.36 1.29
CA PHE A 132 9.95 9.06 1.45
C PHE A 132 11.15 8.25 0.93
N VAL A 133 11.25 6.97 1.28
CA VAL A 133 12.33 6.10 0.81
C VAL A 133 12.26 5.93 -0.71
N LEU A 134 11.06 5.78 -1.28
CA LEU A 134 10.90 5.70 -2.74
C LEU A 134 11.39 6.96 -3.45
N ALA A 135 11.09 8.13 -2.90
CA ALA A 135 11.50 9.40 -3.49
C ALA A 135 13.01 9.65 -3.38
N THR A 136 13.64 9.17 -2.31
CA THR A 136 15.05 9.49 -2.00
C THR A 136 16.04 8.43 -2.48
N PHE A 137 15.61 7.19 -2.65
CA PHE A 137 16.50 6.09 -3.03
C PHE A 137 17.23 6.29 -4.36
N PRO A 138 16.64 6.82 -5.45
CA PRO A 138 17.37 7.05 -6.70
C PRO A 138 18.56 8.00 -6.54
N ALA A 139 18.40 9.07 -5.77
CA ALA A 139 19.47 10.02 -5.48
C ALA A 139 20.59 9.37 -4.65
N PHE A 140 20.22 8.54 -3.66
CA PHE A 140 21.16 7.77 -2.87
C PHE A 140 21.96 6.79 -3.74
N LYS A 141 21.28 6.01 -4.59
CA LYS A 141 21.91 5.07 -5.52
C LYS A 141 22.95 5.78 -6.41
N ASN A 142 22.56 6.88 -7.04
CA ASN A 142 23.44 7.61 -7.97
C ASN A 142 24.67 8.20 -7.30
N LYS A 143 24.59 8.55 -6.02
CA LYS A 143 25.69 9.20 -5.29
C LYS A 143 26.64 8.21 -4.60
N PHE A 144 26.11 7.08 -4.13
CA PHE A 144 26.86 6.17 -3.25
C PHE A 144 27.09 4.76 -3.81
N LEU A 145 26.32 4.33 -4.83
CA LEU A 145 26.44 2.98 -5.39
C LEU A 145 27.15 2.96 -6.75
N THR A 146 26.97 3.98 -7.58
CA THR A 146 27.65 4.10 -8.89
C THR A 146 29.15 4.35 -8.77
N LYS A 147 29.61 4.98 -7.67
CA LYS A 147 31.03 5.32 -7.48
C LYS A 147 31.95 4.09 -7.36
N ARG A 148 31.42 2.89 -7.13
CA ARG A 148 32.22 1.67 -6.88
C ARG A 148 32.60 0.88 -8.13
N GLU A 149 32.01 1.15 -9.29
CA GLU A 149 32.40 0.48 -10.55
C GLU A 149 33.61 1.16 -11.21
N ASP A 150 33.90 2.41 -10.84
CA ASP A 150 34.99 3.21 -11.41
C ASP A 150 36.32 3.08 -10.62
N ASP A 151 36.28 2.44 -9.44
CA ASP A 151 37.40 2.31 -8.49
C ASP A 151 38.00 0.88 -8.44
N LEU A 152 37.68 0.00 -9.41
CA LEU A 152 38.22 -1.37 -9.59
C LEU A 152 38.88 -1.53 -10.96
#